data_AF-A0A7Y2JT31-F1
#
_entry.id   AF-A0A7Y2JT31-F1
#
_cell.length_a   1.000
_cell.length_b   1.000
_cell.length_c   1.000
_cell.angle_alpha   90.00
_cell.angle_beta   90.00
_cell.angle_gamma   90.00
#
_symmetry.space_group_name_H-M   'P 1'
#
loop_
_entity.id
_entity.type
_entity.pdbx_description
1 polymer ?
#
loop_
_entity_poly.entity_id
_entity_poly.type
_entity_poly.pdbx_seq_one_letter_code
_entity_poly.pdbx_strand_id
1 'polypeptide(L)'
;MFECRITLPAFLVLAQVGCAAQPGLPPFPGAPAPLTGELPTAALLEEEEARLPAVPRVEGPIALSVTYPTPAGRVAARDTSFIFGSVGTGDASLTINGYPVHVWPNGAWLAWMPFPSDSVMEFELIARTATDSVRLIHEARRATRFEAPDVGPWIDSNSISPRGSGWWPKDEPLTVSVRASEGSQVQVRLADGRRIPLVPDPRLSDVPWGLRAFDRDSANLRRRVVSDRYVGSIVGEAIARHLGPMVGPPPGEHRCPHMTEAGLACPMH
;
A
#
# COMPACT_ATOMS: atom_id res chain seq x y z
N MET A 1 2.38 10.17 -37.79
CA MET A 1 3.23 9.45 -36.82
C MET A 1 4.31 10.40 -36.37
N PHE A 2 4.16 10.99 -35.19
CA PHE A 2 5.19 11.85 -34.58
C PHE A 2 5.29 11.46 -33.12
N GLU A 3 6.45 10.96 -32.72
CA GLU A 3 6.85 10.82 -31.32
C GLU A 3 6.90 12.22 -30.69
N CYS A 4 6.00 12.51 -29.75
CA CYS A 4 6.26 13.56 -28.77
C CYS A 4 7.04 12.91 -27.61
N ARG A 5 8.35 12.80 -27.78
CA ARG A 5 9.24 12.50 -26.66
C ARG A 5 9.25 13.71 -25.73
N ILE A 6 8.43 13.66 -24.68
CA ILE A 6 8.69 14.47 -23.48
C ILE A 6 9.78 13.73 -22.72
N THR A 7 11.02 13.89 -23.17
CA THR A 7 12.17 13.63 -22.31
C THR A 7 12.14 14.71 -21.24
N LEU A 8 11.61 14.42 -20.05
CA LEU A 8 11.72 15.30 -18.88
C LEU A 8 13.21 15.39 -18.53
N PRO A 9 13.93 16.51 -18.79
CA PRO A 9 15.26 16.63 -18.25
C PRO A 9 15.13 16.88 -16.75
N ALA A 10 16.02 16.25 -15.99
CA ALA A 10 16.17 16.35 -14.54
C ALA A 10 15.55 17.62 -13.92
N PHE A 11 14.50 17.42 -13.13
CA PHE A 11 13.92 18.46 -12.28
C PHE A 11 14.88 18.73 -11.12
N LEU A 12 15.76 19.71 -11.29
CA LEU A 12 16.47 20.33 -10.17
C LEU A 12 15.50 21.28 -9.44
N VAL A 13 15.11 20.90 -8.23
CA VAL A 13 14.34 21.73 -7.28
C VAL A 13 15.30 22.17 -6.18
N LEU A 14 15.54 23.48 -6.06
CA LEU A 14 16.31 24.09 -4.97
C LEU A 14 15.34 24.53 -3.86
N ALA A 15 15.63 24.16 -2.61
CA ALA A 15 14.95 24.62 -1.40
C ALA A 15 15.86 25.57 -0.62
N GLN A 16 15.34 26.71 -0.16
CA GLN A 16 16.00 27.59 0.82
C GLN A 16 15.22 27.64 2.13
N VAL A 17 15.96 27.72 3.25
CA VAL A 17 15.46 27.59 4.63
C VAL A 17 15.69 28.90 5.38
N GLY A 18 14.68 29.35 6.13
CA GLY A 18 14.80 30.39 7.15
C GLY A 18 14.23 29.87 8.48
N CYS A 19 15.02 29.87 9.55
CA CYS A 19 14.62 29.40 10.88
C CYS A 19 14.09 30.55 11.74
N ALA A 20 12.97 30.32 12.44
CA ALA A 20 12.55 31.13 13.58
C ALA A 20 12.32 30.22 14.80
N ALA A 21 12.86 30.62 15.95
CA ALA A 21 12.80 29.86 17.21
C ALA A 21 11.49 30.15 17.98
N GLN A 22 10.93 29.13 18.63
CA GLN A 22 9.78 29.25 19.54
C GLN A 22 10.24 29.43 21.00
N PRO A 23 9.51 30.22 21.84
CA PRO A 23 9.75 30.31 23.27
C PRO A 23 9.09 29.16 24.06
N GLY A 24 9.71 28.83 25.20
CA GLY A 24 9.45 27.64 26.02
C GLY A 24 8.14 27.63 26.83
N LEU A 25 7.67 26.42 27.12
CA LEU A 25 6.49 26.09 27.92
C LEU A 25 6.75 26.23 29.44
N PRO A 26 5.72 26.59 30.23
CA PRO A 26 5.80 26.59 31.70
C PRO A 26 5.64 25.17 32.31
N PRO A 27 6.09 24.97 33.57
CA PRO A 27 6.08 23.66 34.22
C PRO A 27 4.70 23.24 34.76
N PHE A 28 4.45 21.92 34.75
CA PHE A 28 3.23 21.28 35.24
C PHE A 28 3.12 21.29 36.78
N PRO A 29 1.92 21.47 37.36
CA PRO A 29 1.67 21.28 38.79
C PRO A 29 1.59 19.80 39.19
N GLY A 30 2.06 19.52 40.40
CA GLY A 30 2.42 18.19 40.92
C GLY A 30 1.29 17.17 41.12
N ALA A 31 1.71 15.89 41.16
CA ALA A 31 0.88 14.71 41.33
C ALA A 31 0.28 14.59 42.76
N PRO A 32 -0.94 14.03 42.92
CA PRO A 32 -1.50 13.72 44.23
C PRO A 32 -0.92 12.41 44.81
N ALA A 33 -0.87 12.34 46.14
CA ALA A 33 -0.32 11.25 46.94
C ALA A 33 -1.13 9.92 46.83
N PRO A 34 -0.50 8.76 47.07
CA PRO A 34 -1.17 7.46 46.95
C PRO A 34 -2.09 7.19 48.16
N LEU A 35 -3.32 6.76 47.88
CA LEU A 35 -4.26 6.23 48.87
C LEU A 35 -3.86 4.78 49.23
N THR A 36 -3.46 4.57 50.48
CA THR A 36 -3.26 3.24 51.07
C THR A 36 -4.63 2.69 51.50
N GLY A 37 -5.22 1.83 50.66
CA GLY A 37 -6.44 1.09 50.98
C GLY A 37 -6.20 -0.40 50.77
N GLU A 38 -6.13 -1.15 51.86
CA GLU A 38 -5.96 -2.59 51.88
C GLU A 38 -7.27 -3.28 51.44
N LEU A 39 -7.23 -3.99 50.31
CA LEU A 39 -8.38 -4.74 49.78
C LEU A 39 -8.48 -6.10 50.50
N PRO A 40 -9.61 -6.43 51.14
CA PRO A 40 -9.80 -7.75 51.71
C PRO A 40 -10.02 -8.81 50.62
N THR A 41 -9.24 -9.89 50.76
CA THR A 41 -9.64 -11.27 50.50
C THR A 41 -9.80 -11.69 49.03
N ALA A 42 -8.66 -12.10 48.48
CA ALA A 42 -8.47 -12.87 47.26
C ALA A 42 -9.12 -14.28 47.25
N ALA A 43 -10.24 -14.51 47.95
CA ALA A 43 -10.83 -15.85 48.13
C ALA A 43 -12.18 -16.07 47.42
N LEU A 44 -12.59 -15.18 46.51
CA LEU A 44 -13.81 -15.36 45.69
C LEU A 44 -13.54 -15.31 44.17
N LEU A 45 -12.27 -15.32 43.75
CA LEU A 45 -11.89 -15.30 42.33
C LEU A 45 -11.50 -16.68 41.79
N GLU A 46 -11.57 -17.74 42.59
CA GLU A 46 -11.02 -19.05 42.24
C GLU A 46 -12.00 -20.05 41.59
N GLU A 47 -13.29 -19.73 41.42
CA GLU A 47 -14.28 -20.74 40.97
C GLU A 47 -14.85 -20.60 39.55
N GLU A 48 -14.46 -19.61 38.74
CA GLU A 48 -14.98 -19.54 37.37
C GLU A 48 -14.01 -18.87 36.38
N GLU A 49 -12.80 -19.40 36.28
CA GLU A 49 -12.14 -19.44 34.97
C GLU A 49 -13.12 -20.17 34.03
N ALA A 50 -13.94 -19.41 33.31
CA ALA A 50 -14.74 -19.89 32.21
C ALA A 50 -13.81 -20.55 31.18
N ARG A 51 -13.54 -21.84 31.37
CA ARG A 51 -12.65 -22.62 30.51
C ARG A 51 -13.25 -22.59 29.12
N LEU A 52 -12.57 -21.89 28.21
CA LEU A 52 -12.91 -21.94 26.81
C LEU A 52 -12.99 -23.42 26.38
N PRO A 53 -13.99 -23.80 25.56
CA PRO A 53 -14.07 -25.16 25.07
C PRO A 53 -12.79 -25.52 24.33
N ALA A 54 -12.35 -26.77 24.47
CA ALA A 54 -11.18 -27.26 23.73
C ALA A 54 -11.39 -27.09 22.22
N VAL A 55 -10.32 -26.75 21.50
CA VAL A 55 -10.36 -26.66 20.03
C VAL A 55 -10.74 -28.03 19.47
N PRO A 56 -11.79 -28.12 18.65
CA PRO A 56 -12.24 -29.41 18.11
C PRO A 56 -11.17 -30.03 17.22
N ARG A 57 -11.01 -31.34 17.33
CA ARG A 57 -10.13 -32.11 16.43
C ARG A 57 -10.83 -32.31 15.09
N VAL A 58 -10.10 -32.11 14.00
CA VAL A 58 -10.55 -32.38 12.63
C VAL A 58 -9.58 -33.40 12.02
N GLU A 59 -10.14 -34.47 11.47
CA GLU A 59 -9.39 -35.51 10.76
C GLU A 59 -9.85 -35.53 9.29
N GLY A 60 -8.89 -35.67 8.38
CA GLY A 60 -9.16 -35.62 6.94
C GLY A 60 -7.88 -35.56 6.10
N PRO A 61 -8.02 -35.51 4.76
CA PRO A 61 -6.88 -35.32 3.87
C PRO A 61 -6.25 -33.93 4.07
N ILE A 62 -5.00 -33.77 3.61
CA ILE A 62 -4.35 -32.46 3.63
C ILE A 62 -5.08 -31.54 2.63
N ALA A 63 -5.61 -30.42 3.14
CA ALA A 63 -6.24 -29.35 2.36
C ALA A 63 -5.55 -28.02 2.68
N LEU A 64 -4.31 -27.87 2.20
CA LEU A 64 -3.46 -26.73 2.49
C LEU A 64 -3.98 -25.46 1.81
N SER A 65 -4.27 -24.45 2.61
CA SER A 65 -4.77 -23.14 2.17
C SER A 65 -4.18 -22.01 3.00
N VAL A 66 -3.98 -20.85 2.35
CA VAL A 66 -3.56 -19.60 3.00
C VAL A 66 -4.71 -18.62 2.92
N THR A 67 -5.13 -18.09 4.07
CA THR A 67 -6.21 -17.10 4.15
C THR A 67 -5.64 -15.68 4.15
N TYR A 68 -4.52 -15.47 4.83
CA TYR A 68 -3.80 -14.20 4.81
C TYR A 68 -2.29 -14.44 4.70
N PRO A 69 -1.59 -13.66 3.85
CA PRO A 69 -2.16 -12.73 2.87
C PRO A 69 -2.96 -13.45 1.78
N THR A 70 -3.89 -12.76 1.14
CA THR A 70 -4.57 -13.33 -0.03
C THR A 70 -3.57 -13.44 -1.20
N PRO A 71 -3.77 -14.36 -2.15
CA PRO A 71 -2.95 -14.42 -3.35
C PRO A 71 -2.92 -13.05 -4.06
N ALA A 72 -1.72 -12.56 -4.40
CA ALA A 72 -1.49 -11.20 -4.93
C ALA A 72 -1.97 -10.04 -4.05
N GLY A 73 -2.36 -10.31 -2.81
CA GLY A 73 -2.69 -9.31 -1.80
C GLY A 73 -1.50 -8.41 -1.51
N ARG A 74 -1.78 -7.14 -1.20
CA ARG A 74 -0.75 -6.15 -0.86
C ARG A 74 -0.59 -6.10 0.66
N VAL A 75 0.59 -6.46 1.15
CA VAL A 75 0.93 -6.40 2.56
C VAL A 75 1.72 -5.13 2.87
N ALA A 76 1.28 -4.39 3.88
CA ALA A 76 1.89 -3.13 4.30
C ALA A 76 2.99 -3.28 5.36
N ALA A 77 3.15 -4.48 5.93
CA ALA A 77 4.23 -4.78 6.87
C ALA A 77 5.60 -4.62 6.20
N ARG A 78 6.62 -4.21 6.98
CA ARG A 78 7.97 -3.93 6.48
C ARG A 78 8.89 -5.14 6.60
N ASP A 79 8.93 -5.70 7.77
CA ASP A 79 9.97 -6.60 8.25
C ASP A 79 9.37 -7.94 8.67
N THR A 80 8.38 -7.93 9.55
CA THR A 80 7.69 -9.13 10.01
C THR A 80 6.18 -8.98 9.93
N SER A 81 5.50 -10.05 9.54
CA SER A 81 4.04 -10.12 9.59
C SER A 81 3.61 -11.55 9.88
N PHE A 82 2.34 -11.69 10.23
CA PHE A 82 1.71 -13.00 10.37
C PHE A 82 1.20 -13.52 9.02
N ILE A 83 1.23 -14.83 8.86
CA ILE A 83 0.57 -15.61 7.80
C ILE A 83 -0.33 -16.62 8.52
N PHE A 84 -1.55 -16.82 8.05
CA PHE A 84 -2.43 -17.83 8.62
C PHE A 84 -3.31 -18.51 7.57
N GLY A 85 -3.78 -19.70 7.91
CA GLY A 85 -4.62 -20.50 7.04
C GLY A 85 -5.03 -21.81 7.71
N SER A 86 -5.26 -22.83 6.88
CA SER A 86 -5.62 -24.17 7.33
C SER A 86 -4.85 -25.22 6.53
N VAL A 87 -4.50 -26.33 7.20
CA VAL A 87 -4.03 -27.56 6.54
C VAL A 87 -5.15 -28.60 6.37
N GLY A 88 -6.35 -28.33 6.88
CA GLY A 88 -7.53 -29.20 6.77
C GLY A 88 -7.61 -30.34 7.79
N THR A 89 -6.54 -30.62 8.55
CA THR A 89 -6.46 -31.71 9.51
C THR A 89 -5.53 -31.38 10.69
N GLY A 90 -5.86 -31.83 11.90
CA GLY A 90 -5.06 -31.59 13.11
C GLY A 90 -3.80 -32.44 13.23
N ASP A 91 -3.68 -33.51 12.44
CA ASP A 91 -2.56 -34.46 12.52
C ASP A 91 -1.41 -34.14 11.55
N ALA A 92 -1.51 -33.03 10.83
CA ALA A 92 -0.47 -32.58 9.91
C ALA A 92 0.58 -31.72 10.62
N SER A 93 1.84 -31.91 10.24
CA SER A 93 2.92 -30.96 10.50
C SER A 93 3.02 -29.96 9.35
N LEU A 94 3.40 -28.73 9.65
CA LEU A 94 3.57 -27.66 8.66
C LEU A 94 4.94 -27.01 8.81
N THR A 95 5.61 -26.78 7.68
CA THR A 95 6.77 -25.88 7.59
C THR A 95 6.51 -24.76 6.60
N ILE A 96 6.95 -23.54 6.92
CA ILE A 96 6.94 -22.38 6.01
C ILE A 96 8.37 -21.90 5.82
N ASN A 97 8.89 -21.89 4.60
CA ASN A 97 10.29 -21.58 4.28
C ASN A 97 11.28 -22.39 5.15
N GLY A 98 10.94 -23.66 5.44
CA GLY A 98 11.71 -24.53 6.32
C GLY A 98 11.50 -24.33 7.83
N TYR A 99 10.81 -23.28 8.27
CA TYR A 99 10.52 -23.05 9.69
C TYR A 99 9.29 -23.86 10.15
N PRO A 100 9.36 -24.58 11.27
CA PRO A 100 8.21 -25.33 11.78
C PRO A 100 7.11 -24.38 12.28
N VAL A 101 5.87 -24.67 11.91
CA VAL A 101 4.68 -23.91 12.31
C VAL A 101 3.74 -24.80 13.09
N HIS A 102 3.23 -24.29 14.21
CA HIS A 102 2.26 -25.02 15.02
C HIS A 102 0.91 -25.12 14.31
N VAL A 103 0.41 -26.34 14.20
CA VAL A 103 -0.92 -26.66 13.67
C VAL A 103 -1.82 -27.05 14.85
N TRP A 104 -2.97 -26.41 14.95
CA TRP A 104 -3.97 -26.69 15.98
C TRP A 104 -4.81 -27.93 15.63
N PRO A 105 -5.50 -28.56 16.59
CA PRO A 105 -6.29 -29.79 16.35
C PRO A 105 -7.35 -29.66 15.25
N ASN A 106 -7.84 -28.46 14.96
CA ASN A 106 -8.79 -28.19 13.87
C ASN A 106 -8.12 -27.97 12.50
N GLY A 107 -6.79 -28.13 12.40
CA GLY A 107 -6.00 -27.86 11.21
C GLY A 107 -5.68 -26.38 10.97
N ALA A 108 -6.08 -25.46 11.85
CA ALA A 108 -5.72 -24.05 11.72
C ALA A 108 -4.25 -23.83 12.10
N TRP A 109 -3.62 -22.82 11.52
CA TRP A 109 -2.26 -22.42 11.85
C TRP A 109 -2.07 -20.91 11.71
N LEU A 110 -1.12 -20.38 12.47
CA LEU A 110 -0.68 -18.99 12.40
C LEU A 110 0.82 -18.95 12.63
N ALA A 111 1.54 -18.23 11.76
CA ALA A 111 2.99 -18.09 11.82
C ALA A 111 3.39 -16.62 11.72
N TRP A 112 4.27 -16.17 12.61
CA TRP A 112 4.97 -14.90 12.46
C TRP A 112 6.26 -15.12 11.70
N MET A 113 6.38 -14.50 10.53
CA MET A 113 7.48 -14.76 9.60
C MET A 113 8.18 -13.45 9.20
N PRO A 114 9.51 -13.47 9.01
CA PRO A 114 10.19 -12.39 8.31
C PRO A 114 9.72 -12.35 6.86
N PHE A 115 9.40 -11.15 6.37
CA PHE A 115 8.94 -10.94 5.01
C PHE A 115 10.15 -10.59 4.13
N PRO A 116 10.42 -11.34 3.04
CA PRO A 116 11.54 -11.05 2.14
C PRO A 116 11.52 -9.60 1.68
N SER A 117 12.67 -8.91 1.63
CA SER A 117 12.75 -7.48 1.29
C SER A 117 12.22 -7.14 -0.10
N ASP A 118 12.03 -8.14 -0.94
CA ASP A 118 11.56 -8.01 -2.30
C ASP A 118 10.12 -7.47 -2.40
N SER A 119 9.80 -6.91 -3.56
CA SER A 119 8.46 -6.41 -3.86
C SER A 119 7.43 -7.52 -4.12
N VAL A 120 7.92 -8.70 -4.50
CA VAL A 120 7.16 -9.96 -4.62
C VAL A 120 7.75 -10.93 -3.60
N MET A 121 6.92 -11.42 -2.69
CA MET A 121 7.31 -12.30 -1.61
C MET A 121 6.76 -13.68 -1.88
N GLU A 122 7.64 -14.67 -1.88
CA GLU A 122 7.31 -16.07 -2.08
C GLU A 122 7.46 -16.83 -0.75
N PHE A 123 6.47 -17.66 -0.43
CA PHE A 123 6.47 -18.53 0.73
C PHE A 123 6.25 -19.98 0.29
N GLU A 124 7.18 -20.87 0.64
CA GLU A 124 7.03 -22.30 0.44
C GLU A 124 6.39 -22.92 1.70
N LEU A 125 5.20 -23.46 1.54
CA LEU A 125 4.50 -24.19 2.58
C LEU A 125 4.54 -25.69 2.26
N ILE A 126 4.96 -26.49 3.23
CA ILE A 126 4.97 -27.95 3.12
C ILE A 126 4.21 -28.54 4.31
N ALA A 127 3.08 -29.18 4.03
CA ALA A 127 2.29 -29.90 5.00
C ALA A 127 2.52 -31.40 4.85
N ARG A 128 2.68 -32.13 5.95
CA ARG A 128 2.94 -33.59 5.95
C ARG A 128 2.15 -34.30 7.03
N THR A 129 1.59 -35.46 6.69
CA THR A 129 1.09 -36.48 7.62
C THR A 129 1.96 -37.73 7.54
N ALA A 130 1.57 -38.82 8.21
CA ALA A 130 2.29 -40.10 8.11
C ALA A 130 2.25 -40.73 6.70
N THR A 131 1.25 -40.38 5.88
CA THR A 131 0.98 -41.04 4.59
C THR A 131 0.90 -40.08 3.40
N ASP A 132 0.89 -38.76 3.65
CA ASP A 132 0.65 -37.75 2.61
C ASP A 132 1.53 -36.51 2.81
N SER A 133 1.78 -35.78 1.73
CA SER A 133 2.55 -34.54 1.72
C SER A 133 2.06 -33.62 0.61
N VAL A 134 1.79 -32.35 0.96
CA VAL A 134 1.39 -31.30 0.02
C VAL A 134 2.37 -30.14 0.09
N ARG A 135 2.74 -29.61 -1.07
CA ARG A 135 3.59 -28.41 -1.23
C ARG A 135 2.79 -27.31 -1.91
N LEU A 136 2.83 -26.10 -1.35
CA LEU A 136 2.20 -24.91 -1.89
C LEU A 136 3.22 -23.76 -1.94
N ILE A 137 3.35 -23.13 -3.10
CA ILE A 137 4.06 -21.85 -3.24
C ILE A 137 3.02 -20.74 -3.17
N HIS A 138 3.15 -19.87 -2.17
CA HIS A 138 2.25 -18.75 -1.94
C HIS A 138 2.94 -17.43 -2.24
N GLU A 139 2.39 -16.69 -3.21
CA GLU A 139 2.90 -15.37 -3.59
C GLU A 139 2.05 -14.24 -3.01
N ALA A 140 2.73 -13.30 -2.37
CA ALA A 140 2.17 -12.04 -1.90
C ALA A 140 2.98 -10.86 -2.44
N ARG A 141 2.37 -9.66 -2.49
CA ARG A 141 3.06 -8.45 -2.94
C ARG A 141 3.24 -7.49 -1.79
N ARG A 142 4.41 -6.86 -1.73
CA ARG A 142 4.63 -5.75 -0.80
C ARG A 142 3.91 -4.52 -1.33
N ALA A 143 3.18 -3.84 -0.45
CA ALA A 143 2.67 -2.52 -0.77
C ALA A 143 3.87 -1.57 -0.94
N THR A 144 4.13 -1.12 -2.17
CA THR A 144 5.14 -0.09 -2.43
C THR A 144 4.67 1.22 -1.80
N ARG A 145 5.15 1.51 -0.59
CA ARG A 145 4.95 2.79 0.07
C ARG A 145 6.24 3.58 -0.07
N PHE A 146 6.13 4.82 -0.54
CA PHE A 146 7.25 5.75 -0.44
C PHE A 146 7.60 5.95 1.04
N GLU A 147 8.85 5.70 1.38
CA GLU A 147 9.44 6.00 2.68
C GLU A 147 10.21 7.30 2.56
N ALA A 148 9.75 8.31 3.31
CA ALA A 148 10.44 9.58 3.37
C ALA A 148 11.81 9.36 4.04
N PRO A 149 12.92 9.82 3.44
CA PRO A 149 14.21 9.84 4.10
C PRO A 149 14.14 10.65 5.40
N ASP A 150 14.86 10.20 6.44
CA ASP A 150 14.95 10.89 7.72
C ASP A 150 15.75 12.21 7.63
N VAL A 151 16.53 12.38 6.57
CA VAL A 151 17.41 13.54 6.36
C VAL A 151 17.26 14.13 4.96
N GLY A 152 17.28 15.47 4.90
CA GLY A 152 17.30 16.23 3.67
C GLY A 152 15.94 16.36 2.95
N PRO A 153 15.89 17.20 1.91
CA PRO A 153 14.68 17.38 1.10
C PRO A 153 14.40 16.12 0.25
N TRP A 154 13.12 15.78 0.14
CA TRP A 154 12.64 14.64 -0.62
C TRP A 154 11.37 14.99 -1.42
N ILE A 155 11.15 14.26 -2.49
CA ILE A 155 9.94 14.28 -3.31
C ILE A 155 9.53 12.84 -3.58
N ASP A 156 8.27 12.49 -3.31
CA ASP A 156 7.69 11.19 -3.67
C ASP A 156 7.24 11.23 -5.13
N SER A 157 8.08 10.72 -6.04
CA SER A 157 7.77 10.68 -7.47
C SER A 157 6.52 9.87 -7.81
N ASN A 158 6.10 8.94 -6.94
CA ASN A 158 4.89 8.16 -7.14
C ASN A 158 3.60 8.90 -6.73
N SER A 159 3.74 10.00 -5.99
CA SER A 159 2.64 10.85 -5.56
C SER A 159 2.28 11.97 -6.54
N ILE A 160 3.07 12.16 -7.60
CA ILE A 160 2.79 13.17 -8.63
C ILE A 160 1.44 12.86 -9.26
N SER A 161 0.55 13.84 -9.32
CA SER A 161 -0.76 13.74 -9.97
C SER A 161 -1.05 15.02 -10.75
N PRO A 162 -1.58 14.94 -11.99
CA PRO A 162 -1.82 13.73 -12.75
C PRO A 162 -0.51 13.03 -13.17
N ARG A 163 -0.58 11.72 -13.46
CA ARG A 163 0.56 10.94 -13.98
C ARG A 163 0.44 10.73 -15.48
N GLY A 164 1.59 10.68 -16.15
CA GLY A 164 1.68 10.35 -17.57
C GLY A 164 1.28 11.50 -18.48
N SER A 165 1.16 11.19 -19.77
CA SER A 165 0.77 12.14 -20.80
C SER A 165 -0.75 12.19 -20.93
N GLY A 166 -1.30 13.38 -21.17
CA GLY A 166 -2.73 13.57 -21.38
C GLY A 166 -3.03 14.82 -22.20
N TRP A 167 -4.26 14.89 -22.69
CA TRP A 167 -4.82 16.10 -23.30
C TRP A 167 -5.69 16.79 -22.26
N TRP A 168 -5.59 18.12 -22.17
CA TRP A 168 -6.36 18.91 -21.22
C TRP A 168 -7.05 20.06 -21.94
N PRO A 169 -8.32 20.38 -21.61
CA PRO A 169 -8.99 21.53 -22.21
C PRO A 169 -8.23 22.81 -21.93
N LYS A 170 -8.09 23.66 -22.95
CA LYS A 170 -7.33 24.92 -22.88
C LYS A 170 -7.83 25.80 -21.73
N ASP A 171 -9.15 25.92 -21.59
CA ASP A 171 -9.75 26.87 -20.66
C ASP A 171 -10.06 26.25 -19.29
N GLU A 172 -9.57 25.05 -18.99
CA GLU A 172 -9.79 24.35 -17.73
C GLU A 172 -8.51 24.29 -16.88
N PRO A 173 -8.57 24.61 -15.57
CA PRO A 173 -7.40 24.48 -14.70
C PRO A 173 -7.06 23.00 -14.46
N LEU A 174 -5.84 22.62 -14.80
CA LEU A 174 -5.29 21.32 -14.43
C LEU A 174 -4.75 21.38 -13.00
N THR A 175 -5.37 20.64 -12.08
CA THR A 175 -4.84 20.50 -10.72
C THR A 175 -3.65 19.57 -10.73
N VAL A 176 -2.52 20.05 -10.20
CA VAL A 176 -1.31 19.27 -10.01
C VAL A 176 -1.00 19.13 -8.53
N SER A 177 -0.51 17.96 -8.14
CA SER A 177 -0.09 17.72 -6.75
C SER A 177 1.08 16.78 -6.65
N VAL A 178 1.83 16.89 -5.56
CA VAL A 178 2.97 16.04 -5.23
C VAL A 178 3.18 16.02 -3.71
N ARG A 179 3.78 14.96 -3.18
CA ARG A 179 4.29 14.92 -1.82
C ARG A 179 5.77 15.22 -1.78
N ALA A 180 6.16 16.10 -0.87
CA ALA A 180 7.54 16.52 -0.64
C ALA A 180 7.77 16.82 0.85
N SER A 181 9.01 17.07 1.25
CA SER A 181 9.32 17.43 2.63
C SER A 181 8.50 18.63 3.11
N GLU A 182 7.97 18.54 4.32
CA GLU A 182 7.21 19.62 4.93
C GLU A 182 8.03 20.91 5.03
N GLY A 183 7.40 22.06 4.82
CA GLY A 183 8.07 23.37 4.83
C GLY A 183 8.92 23.69 3.59
N SER A 184 8.92 22.82 2.58
CA SER A 184 9.62 23.07 1.32
C SER A 184 8.90 24.10 0.45
N GLN A 185 9.67 24.79 -0.39
CA GLN A 185 9.14 25.55 -1.51
C GLN A 185 9.07 24.63 -2.73
N VAL A 186 7.86 24.29 -3.17
CA VAL A 186 7.64 23.38 -4.30
C VAL A 186 7.10 24.18 -5.49
N GLN A 187 7.64 23.91 -6.67
CA GLN A 187 7.23 24.58 -7.91
C GLN A 187 7.26 23.60 -9.09
N VAL A 188 6.29 23.72 -9.99
CA VAL A 188 6.31 23.06 -11.30
C VAL A 188 7.00 23.96 -12.30
N ARG A 189 7.99 23.43 -13.00
CA ARG A 189 8.68 24.10 -14.11
C ARG A 189 8.14 23.57 -15.42
N LEU A 190 7.52 24.44 -16.21
CA LEU A 190 7.00 24.13 -17.53
C LEU A 190 8.10 24.19 -18.60
N ALA A 191 7.81 23.65 -19.78
CA ALA A 191 8.76 23.61 -20.91
C ALA A 191 9.13 25.01 -21.43
N ASP A 192 8.22 25.97 -21.29
CA ASP A 192 8.43 27.39 -21.61
C ASP A 192 9.24 28.16 -20.54
N GLY A 193 9.70 27.47 -19.49
CA GLY A 193 10.48 28.05 -18.40
C GLY A 193 9.64 28.69 -17.29
N ARG A 194 8.31 28.80 -17.44
CA ARG A 194 7.43 29.28 -16.37
C ARG A 194 7.52 28.38 -15.14
N ARG A 195 7.34 29.01 -13.98
CA ARG A 195 7.34 28.36 -12.67
C ARG A 195 6.01 28.60 -11.99
N ILE A 196 5.33 27.52 -11.64
CA ILE A 196 4.04 27.56 -10.97
C ILE A 196 4.27 27.08 -9.53
N PRO A 197 4.13 27.95 -8.51
CA PRO A 197 4.29 27.54 -7.13
C PRO A 197 3.16 26.59 -6.73
N LEU A 198 3.51 25.56 -5.95
CA LEU A 198 2.56 24.69 -5.29
C LEU A 198 2.47 25.10 -3.82
N VAL A 199 1.25 25.15 -3.29
CA VAL A 199 0.99 25.51 -1.90
C VAL A 199 0.81 24.25 -1.05
N PRO A 200 1.27 24.23 0.22
CA PRO A 200 0.98 23.14 1.14
C PRO A 200 -0.54 22.93 1.28
N ASP A 201 -0.96 21.67 1.24
CA ASP A 201 -2.32 21.19 1.46
C ASP A 201 -2.36 20.40 2.78
N PRO A 202 -2.52 21.09 3.93
CA PRO A 202 -2.46 20.45 5.24
C PRO A 202 -3.63 19.48 5.43
N ARG A 203 -3.32 18.25 5.85
CA ARG A 203 -4.31 17.20 6.09
C ARG A 203 -4.02 16.48 7.39
N LEU A 204 -5.03 15.82 7.95
CA LEU A 204 -4.79 14.87 9.02
C LEU A 204 -4.09 13.63 8.46
N SER A 205 -3.02 13.20 9.12
CA SER A 205 -2.31 11.97 8.79
C SER A 205 -3.25 10.77 8.86
N ASP A 206 -3.13 9.85 7.91
CA ASP A 206 -3.86 8.58 7.95
C ASP A 206 -3.28 7.67 9.02
N VAL A 207 -4.15 7.11 9.87
CA VAL A 207 -3.76 6.04 10.78
C VAL A 207 -3.82 4.72 9.99
N PRO A 208 -2.73 3.94 9.94
CA PRO A 208 -2.71 2.64 9.28
C PRO A 208 -3.89 1.78 9.74
N TRP A 209 -4.50 1.03 8.83
CA TRP A 209 -5.69 0.22 9.12
C TRP A 209 -5.43 -0.75 10.29
N GLY A 210 -4.24 -1.36 10.36
CA GLY A 210 -3.90 -2.33 11.40
C GLY A 210 -3.84 -1.70 12.80
N LEU A 211 -3.28 -0.49 12.90
CA LEU A 211 -3.32 0.26 14.17
C LEU A 211 -4.77 0.59 14.55
N ARG A 212 -5.59 1.06 13.60
CA ARG A 212 -7.01 1.35 13.86
C ARG A 212 -7.81 0.12 14.30
N ALA A 213 -7.48 -1.05 13.76
CA ALA A 213 -8.23 -2.27 14.00
C ALA A 213 -7.82 -3.00 15.28
N PHE A 214 -6.54 -2.98 15.65
CA PHE A 214 -5.99 -3.85 16.70
C PHE A 214 -5.31 -3.11 17.84
N ASP A 215 -4.96 -1.84 17.68
CA ASP A 215 -4.27 -1.10 18.74
C ASP A 215 -5.28 -0.64 19.81
N ARG A 216 -4.92 -0.85 21.08
CA ARG A 216 -5.71 -0.44 22.24
C ARG A 216 -5.20 0.86 22.84
N ASP A 217 -3.98 1.28 22.51
CA ASP A 217 -3.44 2.55 22.97
C ASP A 217 -3.93 3.70 22.08
N SER A 218 -4.84 4.51 22.64
CA SER A 218 -5.37 5.71 21.98
C SER A 218 -4.30 6.72 21.59
N ALA A 219 -3.11 6.70 22.21
CA ALA A 219 -1.99 7.55 21.83
C ALA A 219 -1.47 7.23 20.42
N ASN A 220 -1.45 5.94 20.04
CA ASN A 220 -1.03 5.48 18.71
C ASN A 220 -2.05 5.81 17.61
N LEU A 221 -3.29 6.13 17.99
CA LEU A 221 -4.36 6.55 17.09
C LEU A 221 -4.41 8.07 16.86
N ARG A 222 -3.55 8.84 17.53
CA ARG A 222 -3.50 10.29 17.38
C ARG A 222 -3.02 10.66 15.98
N ARG A 223 -3.87 11.35 15.24
CA ARG A 223 -3.54 11.93 13.94
C ARG A 223 -2.82 13.25 14.14
N ARG A 224 -1.81 13.51 13.30
CA ARG A 224 -1.11 14.79 13.25
C ARG A 224 -1.54 15.53 12.00
N VAL A 225 -1.50 16.86 12.04
CA VAL A 225 -1.58 17.63 10.80
C VAL A 225 -0.24 17.45 10.09
N VAL A 226 -0.30 16.98 8.85
CA VAL A 226 0.84 16.85 7.95
C VAL A 226 0.65 17.80 6.79
N SER A 227 1.73 18.47 6.38
CA SER A 227 1.77 19.44 5.28
C SER A 227 2.75 18.99 4.21
N ASP A 228 2.78 17.67 3.99
CA ASP A 228 3.67 16.99 3.07
C ASP A 228 3.14 16.97 1.63
N ARG A 229 1.86 17.30 1.42
CA ARG A 229 1.24 17.41 0.11
C ARG A 229 1.25 18.87 -0.34
N TYR A 230 1.62 19.08 -1.59
CA TYR A 230 1.61 20.39 -2.24
C TYR A 230 0.68 20.33 -3.45
N VAL A 231 -0.16 21.34 -3.62
CA VAL A 231 -1.18 21.42 -4.68
C VAL A 231 -1.07 22.76 -5.40
N GLY A 232 -1.34 22.77 -6.69
CA GLY A 232 -1.44 23.99 -7.48
C GLY A 232 -2.23 23.75 -8.75
N SER A 233 -2.46 24.80 -9.52
CA SER A 233 -3.23 24.71 -10.77
C SER A 233 -2.43 25.28 -11.93
N ILE A 234 -2.46 24.56 -13.05
CA ILE A 234 -1.89 24.99 -14.32
C ILE A 234 -3.07 25.35 -15.22
N VAL A 235 -3.18 26.60 -15.64
CA VAL A 235 -4.16 26.99 -16.67
C VAL A 235 -3.62 26.55 -18.03
N GLY A 236 -4.45 25.85 -18.80
CA GLY A 236 -4.07 25.28 -20.08
C GLY A 236 -3.71 26.34 -21.12
N GLU A 237 -2.43 26.61 -21.31
CA GLU A 237 -1.94 27.13 -22.60
C GLU A 237 -1.45 25.93 -23.40
N ALA A 238 -1.85 25.81 -24.67
CA ALA A 238 -1.55 24.64 -25.48
C ALA A 238 -0.04 24.29 -25.44
N ILE A 239 0.32 23.25 -24.68
CA ILE A 239 1.72 22.85 -24.46
C ILE A 239 2.27 22.08 -25.69
N ALA A 240 1.40 21.73 -26.66
CA ALA A 240 1.75 21.15 -27.95
C ALA A 240 0.67 21.46 -29.01
N ARG A 241 0.98 21.24 -30.30
CA ARG A 241 -0.02 21.36 -31.38
C ARG A 241 -1.11 20.30 -31.20
N HIS A 242 -2.38 20.74 -31.21
CA HIS A 242 -3.57 19.91 -31.20
C HIS A 242 -3.47 18.81 -32.28
N LEU A 243 -3.39 17.54 -31.90
CA LEU A 243 -3.29 16.43 -32.87
C LEU A 243 -4.66 16.01 -33.47
N GLY A 244 -5.71 16.81 -33.27
CA GLY A 244 -7.05 16.51 -33.75
C GLY A 244 -7.75 15.50 -32.83
N PRO A 245 -9.09 15.32 -32.98
CA PRO A 245 -9.76 14.20 -32.35
C PRO A 245 -9.17 12.91 -32.95
N MET A 246 -8.46 12.14 -32.14
CA MET A 246 -8.18 10.73 -32.44
C MET A 246 -9.50 9.99 -32.32
N VAL A 247 -10.33 10.07 -33.36
CA VAL A 247 -11.23 8.96 -33.67
C VAL A 247 -10.29 7.77 -33.84
N GLY A 248 -10.45 6.74 -33.02
CA GLY A 248 -9.71 5.48 -33.21
C GLY A 248 -9.84 5.01 -34.66
N PRO A 249 -8.99 4.09 -35.12
CA PRO A 249 -9.18 3.52 -36.45
C PRO A 249 -10.65 3.07 -36.58
N PRO A 250 -11.33 3.38 -37.70
CA PRO A 250 -12.72 2.97 -37.89
C PRO A 250 -12.84 1.47 -37.62
N PRO A 251 -13.93 1.00 -37.00
CA PRO A 251 -14.12 -0.42 -36.75
C PRO A 251 -14.08 -1.16 -38.08
N GLY A 252 -13.05 -1.98 -38.26
CA GLY A 252 -12.99 -3.07 -39.22
C GLY A 252 -13.15 -2.69 -40.69
N GLU A 253 -12.15 -2.05 -41.30
CA GLU A 253 -11.80 -2.49 -42.66
C GLU A 253 -11.11 -3.84 -42.52
N HIS A 254 -11.90 -4.91 -42.59
CA HIS A 254 -11.40 -6.22 -42.96
C HIS A 254 -10.77 -6.09 -44.36
N ARG A 255 -9.48 -5.77 -44.40
CA ARG A 255 -8.65 -6.08 -45.56
C ARG A 255 -8.63 -7.60 -45.68
N CYS A 256 -9.43 -8.13 -46.60
CA CYS A 256 -9.16 -9.44 -47.17
C CYS A 256 -7.73 -9.41 -47.74
N PRO A 257 -6.78 -10.21 -47.21
CA PRO A 257 -5.55 -10.45 -47.93
C PRO A 257 -5.91 -11.38 -49.10
N HIS A 258 -5.40 -11.08 -50.29
CA HIS A 258 -5.60 -11.79 -51.57
C HIS A 258 -6.78 -11.30 -52.44
N MET A 259 -6.55 -10.18 -53.13
CA MET A 259 -7.07 -10.01 -54.49
C MET A 259 -6.05 -10.60 -55.46
N THR A 260 -6.37 -11.76 -56.04
CA THR A 260 -5.90 -12.15 -57.37
C THR A 260 -7.09 -12.02 -58.32
N GLU A 261 -6.82 -11.54 -59.53
CA GLU A 261 -7.78 -11.32 -60.62
C GLU A 261 -8.76 -12.48 -60.79
N ALA A 262 -10.01 -12.27 -60.36
CA ALA A 262 -11.25 -12.74 -60.98
C ALA A 262 -12.37 -12.50 -59.96
N GLY A 263 -13.23 -11.52 -60.24
CA GLY A 263 -14.30 -11.12 -59.34
C GLY A 263 -15.31 -12.23 -59.10
N LEU A 264 -15.64 -12.47 -57.82
CA LEU A 264 -16.87 -13.09 -57.33
C LEU A 264 -17.11 -12.61 -55.88
N ALA A 265 -18.34 -12.21 -55.59
CA ALA A 265 -18.78 -11.57 -54.34
C ALA A 265 -18.83 -12.57 -53.16
N CYS A 266 -18.60 -12.08 -51.93
CA CYS A 266 -18.82 -12.84 -50.70
C CYS A 266 -20.32 -12.90 -50.35
N PRO A 267 -20.87 -14.07 -49.95
CA PRO A 267 -22.22 -14.17 -49.40
C PRO A 267 -22.27 -13.71 -47.94
N MET A 268 -23.38 -13.08 -47.56
CA MET A 268 -23.64 -12.65 -46.18
C MET A 268 -24.00 -13.83 -45.28
N HIS A 269 -23.40 -13.87 -44.09
CA HIS A 269 -24.03 -14.41 -42.88
C HIS A 269 -23.71 -13.51 -41.69
#